data_AF-A0A2S9GPG3-F1
#
_entry.id   AF-A0A2S9GPG3-F1
#
_cell.length_a   1.000
_cell.length_b   1.000
_cell.length_c   1.000
_cell.angle_alpha   90.00
_cell.angle_beta   90.00
_cell.angle_gamma   90.00
#
_symmetry.space_group_name_H-M   'P 1'
#
loop_
_entity.id
_entity.type
_entity.pdbx_description
1 polymer ?
#
loop_
_entity_poly.entity_id
_entity_poly.type
_entity_poly.pdbx_seq_one_letter_code
_entity_poly.pdbx_strand_id
1 'polypeptide(L)' 'MQHDFPLTLHHVLNRMRTLNAGAEVVTLRGADGSRSRATYAEVASRVDQLAGALKARGIQEGDRIGTFAWNTQ' A
#
# COMPACT_ATOMS: atom_id res chain seq x y z
N MET A 1 -28.16 17.48 -3.01
CA MET A 1 -27.24 17.54 -1.86
C MET A 1 -25.95 16.87 -2.29
N GLN A 2 -24.84 17.59 -2.33
CA GLN A 2 -23.54 16.98 -2.61
C GLN A 2 -23.08 16.26 -1.34
N HIS A 3 -22.55 15.05 -1.48
CA HIS A 3 -21.98 14.33 -0.33
C HIS A 3 -20.59 14.89 -0.05
N ASP A 4 -20.42 15.47 1.14
CA ASP A 4 -19.10 15.84 1.63
C ASP A 4 -18.33 14.59 2.02
N PHE A 5 -17.16 14.41 1.41
CA PHE A 5 -16.31 13.26 1.65
C PHE A 5 -14.84 13.67 1.52
N PRO A 6 -13.97 13.35 2.51
CA PRO A 6 -12.59 13.80 2.50
C PRO A 6 -11.81 13.11 1.37
N LEU A 7 -10.93 13.84 0.68
CA LEU A 7 -10.12 13.30 -0.40
C LEU A 7 -8.81 12.70 0.15
N THR A 8 -8.89 11.48 0.67
CA THR A 8 -7.74 10.76 1.25
C THR A 8 -7.25 9.62 0.36
N LEU A 9 -5.98 9.22 0.53
CA LEU A 9 -5.41 8.02 -0.13
C LEU A 9 -6.10 6.72 0.29
N HIS A 10 -6.79 6.71 1.44
CA HIS A 10 -7.52 5.53 1.91
C HIS A 10 -8.59 5.08 0.90
N HIS A 11 -9.18 5.99 0.13
CA HIS A 11 -10.18 5.65 -0.88
C HIS A 11 -9.60 4.85 -2.04
N VAL A 12 -8.37 5.17 -2.44
CA VAL A 12 -7.65 4.42 -3.47
C VAL A 12 -7.34 3.02 -2.95
N LEU A 13 -6.77 2.91 -1.75
CA LEU A 13 -6.46 1.62 -1.12
C LEU A 13 -7.70 0.74 -0.93
N ASN A 14 -8.84 1.34 -0.56
CA ASN A 14 -10.09 0.61 -0.42
C ASN A 14 -10.57 0.07 -1.78
N ARG A 15 -10.60 0.90 -2.84
CA ARG A 15 -10.98 0.45 -4.18
C ARG A 15 -10.06 -0.64 -4.72
N MET A 16 -8.76 -0.56 -4.46
CA MET A 16 -7.79 -1.59 -4.84
C MET A 16 -8.21 -2.97 -4.31
N ARG A 17 -8.62 -3.07 -3.04
CA ARG A 17 -9.00 -4.36 -2.43
C ARG A 17 -10.46 -4.77 -2.62
N THR A 18 -11.38 -3.84 -2.96
CA THR A 18 -12.82 -4.17 -3.11
C THR A 18 -13.23 -4.36 -4.57
N LEU A 19 -12.74 -3.52 -5.48
CA LEU A 19 -13.16 -3.53 -6.89
C LEU A 19 -12.12 -4.23 -7.78
N ASN A 20 -10.85 -4.15 -7.43
CA ASN A 20 -9.75 -4.64 -8.26
C ASN A 20 -8.86 -5.64 -7.49
N ALA A 21 -9.45 -6.37 -6.53
CA ALA A 21 -8.72 -7.20 -5.58
C ALA A 21 -7.71 -8.16 -6.24
N GLY A 22 -8.11 -8.78 -7.36
CA GLY A 22 -7.29 -9.73 -8.11
C GLY A 22 -6.36 -9.13 -9.17
N ALA A 23 -6.32 -7.80 -9.34
CA ALA A 23 -5.36 -7.18 -10.25
C ALA A 23 -3.94 -7.35 -9.72
N GLU A 24 -2.98 -7.57 -10.61
CA GLU A 24 -1.61 -7.90 -10.25
C GLU A 24 -0.68 -6.68 -10.22
N VAL A 25 0.22 -6.67 -9.24
CA VAL A 25 1.44 -5.89 -9.20
C VAL A 25 2.62 -6.83 -9.47
N VAL A 26 3.36 -6.56 -10.53
CA VAL A 26 4.57 -7.31 -10.89
C VAL A 26 5.81 -6.46 -10.61
N THR A 27 6.73 -7.00 -9.83
CA THR A 27 7.93 -6.28 -9.37
C THR A 27 9.19 -7.01 -9.79
N LEU A 28 10.14 -6.27 -10.35
CA LEU A 28 11.49 -6.76 -10.63
C LEU A 28 12.31 -6.81 -9.32
N ARG A 29 12.90 -7.97 -8.99
CA ARG A 29 13.57 -8.23 -7.70
C ARG A 29 15.10 -8.20 -7.77
N GLY A 30 15.68 -8.12 -8.97
CA GLY A 30 17.12 -8.10 -9.16
C GLY A 30 17.52 -7.87 -10.61
N ALA A 31 18.83 -7.73 -10.83
CA ALA A 31 19.41 -7.59 -12.16
C ALA A 31 19.35 -8.90 -12.98
N ASP A 32 19.08 -10.03 -12.32
CA ASP A 32 18.90 -11.36 -12.90
C ASP A 32 17.56 -11.53 -13.65
N GLY A 33 16.69 -10.51 -13.60
CA GLY A 33 15.38 -10.56 -14.25
C GLY A 33 14.29 -11.22 -13.41
N SER A 34 14.57 -11.60 -12.16
CA SER A 34 13.60 -12.23 -11.26
C SER A 34 12.39 -11.32 -11.00
N ARG A 35 11.19 -11.90 -11.00
CA ARG A 35 9.93 -11.15 -10.79
C ARG A 35 9.14 -11.73 -9.64
N SER A 36 8.65 -10.87 -8.75
CA SER A 36 7.59 -11.20 -7.80
C SER A 36 6.25 -10.70 -8.31
N ARG A 37 5.18 -11.39 -7.93
CA ARG A 37 3.79 -11.01 -8.22
C ARG A 37 3.04 -10.92 -6.90
N ALA A 38 2.16 -9.95 -6.79
CA ALA A 38 1.16 -9.89 -5.74
C ALA A 38 -0.12 -9.28 -6.30
N THR A 39 -1.25 -9.67 -5.74
CA THR A 39 -2.54 -9.05 -6.01
C THR A 39 -2.68 -7.74 -5.24
N TYR A 40 -3.58 -6.86 -5.69
CA TYR A 40 -3.96 -5.67 -4.93
C TYR A 40 -4.47 -6.00 -3.53
N ALA A 41 -5.19 -7.12 -3.35
CA ALA A 41 -5.60 -7.58 -2.03
C ALA A 41 -4.40 -7.89 -1.11
N GLU A 42 -3.37 -8.57 -1.63
CA GLU A 42 -2.16 -8.91 -0.87
C GLU A 42 -1.30 -7.69 -0.55
N VAL A 43 -1.19 -6.73 -1.48
CA VAL A 43 -0.53 -5.44 -1.23
C VAL A 43 -1.27 -4.69 -0.12
N ALA A 44 -2.58 -4.61 -0.22
CA ALA A 44 -3.39 -3.86 0.73
C ALA A 44 -3.34 -4.48 2.14
N SER A 45 -3.39 -5.81 2.25
CA SER A 45 -3.19 -6.53 3.52
C SER A 45 -1.83 -6.20 4.18
N ARG A 46 -0.75 -6.14 3.39
CA ARG A 46 0.58 -5.76 3.90
C ARG A 46 0.65 -4.29 4.32
N VAL A 47 -0.05 -3.40 3.63
CA VAL A 47 -0.17 -1.99 4.04
C VAL A 47 -0.82 -1.89 5.42
N ASP A 48 -1.89 -2.65 5.70
CA ASP A 48 -2.55 -2.64 7.01
C ASP A 48 -1.61 -3.15 8.11
N GLN A 49 -0.86 -4.21 7.83
CA GLN A 49 0.13 -4.76 8.78
C GLN A 49 1.24 -3.76 9.09
N LEU A 50 1.78 -3.09 8.06
CA LEU A 50 2.80 -2.06 8.24
C LEU A 50 2.25 -0.86 9.02
N ALA A 51 1.05 -0.38 8.71
CA ALA A 51 0.41 0.71 9.43
C ALA A 51 0.20 0.36 10.92
N GLY A 52 -0.26 -0.85 11.21
CA GLY A 52 -0.38 -1.37 12.58
C GLY A 52 0.96 -1.41 13.30
N ALA A 53 2.01 -1.90 12.65
CA ALA A 53 3.36 -1.97 13.20
C ALA A 53 3.95 -0.59 13.50
N LEU A 54 3.77 0.38 12.59
CA LEU A 54 4.23 1.75 12.79
C LEU A 54 3.51 2.43 13.96
N LYS A 55 2.19 2.26 14.05
CA LYS A 55 1.40 2.74 15.19
C LYS A 55 1.87 2.14 16.51
N ALA A 56 2.13 0.83 16.53
CA ALA A 56 2.64 0.13 17.72
C ALA A 56 4.05 0.60 18.14
N ARG A 57 4.82 1.18 17.22
CA ARG A 57 6.12 1.81 17.50
C ARG A 57 6.04 3.28 17.89
N GLY A 58 4.83 3.80 18.11
CA GLY A 58 4.61 5.14 18.65
C GLY A 58 4.64 6.26 17.62
N ILE A 59 4.61 5.95 16.32
CA ILE A 59 4.51 6.96 15.26
C ILE A 59 3.18 7.71 15.38
N GLN A 60 3.23 9.04 15.36
CA GLN A 60 2.10 9.95 15.51
C GLN A 60 1.72 10.63 14.20
N GLU A 61 0.55 11.28 14.20
CA GLU A 61 0.14 12.14 13.10
C GLU A 61 1.14 13.29 12.92
N GLY A 62 1.59 13.51 11.67
CA GLY A 62 2.60 14.52 11.35
C GLY A 62 4.07 14.05 11.44
N ASP A 63 4.32 12.82 11.92
CA ASP A 63 5.66 12.23 11.87
C ASP A 63 6.06 11.86 10.45
N ARG A 64 7.36 11.96 10.15
CA ARG A 64 7.92 11.68 8.82
C ARG A 64 8.47 10.27 8.77
N ILE A 65 8.14 9.54 7.71
CA ILE A 65 8.67 8.20 7.42
C ILE A 65 9.50 8.27 6.14
N GLY A 66 10.81 8.02 6.26
CA GLY A 66 11.73 8.03 5.12
C GLY A 66 11.90 6.64 4.51
N THR A 67 12.07 6.59 3.19
CA THR A 67 12.40 5.36 2.46
C THR A 67 13.57 5.60 1.53
N PHE A 68 14.54 4.68 1.53
CA PHE A 68 15.57 4.60 0.48
C PHE A 68 15.38 3.28 -0.26
N ALA A 69 14.49 3.30 -1.25
CA ALA A 69 13.97 2.09 -1.90
C ALA A 69 13.78 2.30 -3.40
N TRP A 70 13.87 1.20 -4.15
CA TRP A 70 13.49 1.14 -5.56
C TRP A 70 11.97 0.99 -5.71
N ASN A 71 11.49 1.06 -6.95
CA ASN A 71 10.09 0.79 -7.31
C ASN A 71 9.77 -0.71 -7.11
N THR A 72 9.43 -1.07 -5.87
CA THR A 72 9.24 -2.45 -5.40
C THR A 72 8.11 -2.56 -4.39
N GLN A 73 7.66 -3.78 -4.12
CA GLN A 73 6.62 -4.15 -3.17
C GLN A 73 6.93 -5.48 -2.49
#